data_AF-A0A4R5B8T8-F1
#
_entry.id   AF-A0A4R5B8T8-F1
#
_cell.length_a   1.000
_cell.length_b   1.000
_cell.length_c   1.000
_cell.angle_alpha   90.00
_cell.angle_beta   90.00
_cell.angle_gamma   90.00
#
_symmetry.space_group_name_H-M   'P 1'
#
loop_
_entity.id
_entity.type
_entity.pdbx_description
1 polymer ?
#
loop_
_entity_poly.entity_id
_entity_poly.type
_entity_poly.pdbx_seq_one_letter_code
_entity_poly.pdbx_strand_id
1 'polypeptide(L)'
;MSSRLTGDETALWKAAARVLDANWTGTATAASPGLYPHQWSWDSAFIGMGLARHRRDRAEAELCSLFRGQWADGMLPHIVFNATLDRHAFFPGPELWCSERQPDAPRGVHTSGL
;
A
#
# COMPACT_ATOMS: atom_id res chain seq x y z
N MET A 1 17.15 22.53 14.95
CA MET A 1 17.97 21.63 15.79
C MET A 1 17.37 20.24 15.70
N SER A 2 18.02 19.31 15.00
CA SER A 2 17.53 17.93 14.88
C SER A 2 17.84 17.21 16.19
N SER A 3 16.80 16.78 16.91
CA SER A 3 16.99 15.81 17.99
C SER A 3 17.41 14.51 17.34
N ARG A 4 18.73 14.25 17.30
CA ARG A 4 19.22 12.91 16.99
C ARG A 4 18.57 11.96 17.98
N LEU A 5 17.91 10.93 17.45
CA LEU A 5 17.38 9.84 18.26
C LEU A 5 18.56 9.30 19.08
N THR A 6 18.39 9.13 20.39
CA THR A 6 19.48 8.82 21.34
C THR A 6 19.98 7.36 21.23
N GLY A 7 19.93 6.75 20.05
CA GLY A 7 20.29 5.35 19.80
C GLY A 7 21.12 5.17 18.52
N ASP A 8 21.50 3.93 18.22
CA ASP A 8 22.22 3.59 16.98
C ASP A 8 21.32 3.82 15.76
N GLU A 9 21.51 4.96 15.10
CA GLU A 9 20.79 5.36 13.88
C GLU A 9 20.91 4.31 12.77
N THR A 10 22.05 3.59 12.69
CA THR A 10 22.25 2.53 11.70
C THR A 10 21.40 1.31 12.01
N ALA A 11 21.34 0.90 13.29
CA ALA A 11 20.47 -0.19 13.71
C ALA A 11 19.00 0.14 13.47
N LEU A 12 18.58 1.38 13.75
CA LEU A 12 17.22 1.84 13.51
C LEU A 12 16.88 1.83 12.01
N TRP A 13 17.78 2.34 11.16
CA TRP A 13 17.58 2.34 9.71
C TRP A 13 17.42 0.91 9.16
N LYS A 14 18.28 -0.02 9.59
CA LYS A 14 18.19 -1.44 9.19
C LYS A 14 16.88 -2.08 9.67
N ALA A 15 16.41 -1.74 10.87
CA ALA A 15 15.13 -2.22 11.36
C ALA A 15 13.96 -1.69 10.51
N ALA A 16 13.95 -0.39 10.18
CA ALA A 16 12.92 0.22 9.33
C ALA A 16 12.90 -0.39 7.92
N ALA A 17 14.07 -0.58 7.30
CA ALA A 17 14.19 -1.22 5.99
C ALA A 17 13.62 -2.66 6.02
N ARG A 18 13.92 -3.43 7.07
CA ARG A 18 13.37 -4.79 7.24
C ARG A 18 11.85 -4.82 7.36
N VAL A 19 11.23 -3.82 7.99
CA VAL A 19 9.76 -3.73 8.06
C VAL A 19 9.17 -3.54 6.64
N LEU A 20 9.74 -2.64 5.84
CA LEU A 20 9.31 -2.43 4.45
C LEU A 20 9.54 -3.68 3.57
N ASP A 21 10.61 -4.42 3.81
CA ASP A 21 10.91 -5.68 3.12
C ASP A 21 9.94 -6.80 3.54
N ALA A 22 9.65 -6.93 4.83
CA ALA A 22 8.74 -7.96 5.35
C ALA A 22 7.27 -7.73 4.95
N ASN A 23 6.85 -6.48 4.78
CA ASN A 23 5.48 -6.14 4.44
C ASN A 23 5.20 -6.18 2.92
N TRP A 24 6.18 -6.54 2.09
CA TRP A 24 6.01 -6.64 0.64
C TRP A 24 5.08 -7.80 0.27
N THR A 25 4.05 -7.54 -0.52
CA THR A 25 3.08 -8.55 -0.97
C THR A 25 3.46 -9.17 -2.32
N GLY A 26 4.55 -8.74 -2.94
CA GLY A 26 4.91 -9.07 -4.32
C GLY A 26 4.58 -7.95 -5.31
N THR A 27 3.61 -7.09 -5.00
CA THR A 27 3.14 -6.01 -5.89
C THR A 27 3.01 -4.64 -5.21
N ALA A 28 2.74 -4.63 -3.90
CA ALA A 28 2.62 -3.44 -3.07
C ALA A 28 3.07 -3.78 -1.64
N THR A 29 3.05 -2.79 -0.74
CA THR A 29 3.41 -2.99 0.65
C THR A 29 2.15 -2.89 1.52
N ALA A 30 1.87 -3.94 2.29
CA ALA A 30 0.79 -3.89 3.27
C ALA A 30 1.15 -2.90 4.39
N ALA A 31 0.20 -2.02 4.76
CA ALA A 31 0.42 -1.05 5.83
C ALA A 31 0.70 -1.74 7.17
N SER A 32 0.00 -2.86 7.43
CA SER A 32 0.27 -3.75 8.56
C SER A 32 -0.27 -5.15 8.22
N PRO A 33 0.57 -6.16 7.93
CA PRO A 33 0.10 -7.47 7.45
C PRO A 33 -0.97 -8.14 8.32
N GLY A 34 -1.01 -7.87 9.62
CA GLY A 34 -2.01 -8.46 10.53
C GLY A 34 -3.31 -7.66 10.69
N LEU A 35 -3.34 -6.37 10.35
CA LEU A 35 -4.49 -5.49 10.58
C LEU A 35 -4.95 -4.75 9.32
N TYR A 36 -4.00 -4.32 8.49
CA TYR A 36 -4.20 -3.62 7.22
C TYR A 36 -3.44 -4.35 6.12
N PRO A 37 -3.94 -5.52 5.66
CA PRO A 37 -3.19 -6.42 4.80
C PRO A 37 -3.24 -6.01 3.31
N HIS A 38 -3.89 -4.88 3.00
CA HIS A 38 -4.06 -4.35 1.64
C HIS A 38 -3.17 -3.14 1.39
N GLN A 39 -3.16 -2.66 0.15
CA GLN A 39 -2.47 -1.42 -0.22
C GLN A 39 -3.37 -0.22 0.10
N TRP A 40 -2.88 0.73 0.90
CA TRP A 40 -3.59 1.95 1.27
C TRP A 40 -2.95 3.16 0.60
N SER A 41 -3.75 4.11 0.12
CA SER A 41 -3.30 5.21 -0.75
C SER A 41 -2.25 6.09 -0.09
N TRP A 42 -2.58 6.70 1.06
CA TRP A 42 -1.65 7.61 1.72
C TRP A 42 -0.46 6.86 2.33
N ASP A 43 -0.69 5.68 2.90
CA ASP A 43 0.37 4.79 3.37
C ASP A 43 1.36 4.48 2.25
N SER A 44 0.90 4.18 1.03
CA SER A 44 1.75 3.92 -0.14
C SER A 44 2.62 5.13 -0.51
N ALA A 45 2.11 6.36 -0.35
CA ALA A 45 2.92 7.56 -0.57
C ALA A 45 4.07 7.67 0.45
N PHE A 46 3.80 7.42 1.73
CA PHE A 46 4.84 7.43 2.77
C PHE A 46 5.82 6.26 2.63
N ILE A 47 5.31 5.08 2.34
CA ILE A 47 6.09 3.87 2.06
C ILE A 47 7.01 4.12 0.87
N GLY A 48 6.50 4.72 -0.22
CA GLY A 48 7.27 5.11 -1.39
C GLY A 48 8.44 6.04 -1.03
N MET A 49 8.22 7.04 -0.15
CA MET A 49 9.31 7.90 0.34
C MET A 49 10.36 7.15 1.18
N GLY A 50 9.95 6.13 1.94
CA GLY A 50 10.86 5.24 2.65
C GLY A 50 11.67 4.38 1.69
N LEU A 51 10.98 3.71 0.77
CA LEU A 51 11.56 2.85 -0.27
C LEU A 51 12.51 3.63 -1.19
N ALA A 52 12.24 4.88 -1.53
CA ALA A 52 13.12 5.68 -2.38
C ALA A 52 14.57 5.81 -1.86
N ARG A 53 14.79 5.59 -0.55
CA ARG A 53 16.12 5.59 0.09
C ARG A 53 16.79 4.21 0.15
N HIS A 54 16.03 3.13 -0.06
CA HIS A 54 16.47 1.74 0.15
C HIS A 54 16.32 0.88 -1.12
N ARG A 55 15.17 0.97 -1.79
CA ARG A 55 14.71 0.18 -2.94
C ARG A 55 13.91 1.05 -3.91
N ARG A 56 14.58 1.81 -4.75
CA ARG A 56 13.94 2.74 -5.72
C ARG A 56 13.03 2.02 -6.71
N ASP A 57 13.45 0.84 -7.16
CA ASP A 57 12.67 -0.09 -7.99
C ASP A 57 11.30 -0.37 -7.35
N ARG A 58 11.29 -0.66 -6.05
CA ARG A 58 10.06 -0.92 -5.31
C ARG A 58 9.26 0.35 -5.03
N ALA A 59 9.91 1.50 -4.86
CA ALA A 59 9.20 2.76 -4.68
C ALA A 59 8.35 3.11 -5.91
N GLU A 60 8.90 2.91 -7.11
CA GLU A 60 8.14 3.07 -8.36
C GLU A 60 7.03 2.03 -8.48
N ALA A 61 7.33 0.75 -8.22
CA ALA A 61 6.34 -0.32 -8.28
C ALA A 61 5.17 -0.10 -7.32
N GLU A 62 5.42 0.41 -6.10
CA GLU A 62 4.40 0.77 -5.11
C GLU A 62 3.40 1.77 -5.68
N LEU A 63 3.89 2.87 -6.26
CA LEU A 63 3.05 3.92 -6.84
C LEU A 63 2.34 3.42 -8.11
N CYS A 64 3.05 2.75 -9.01
CA CYS A 64 2.42 2.15 -10.19
C CYS A 64 1.31 1.16 -9.81
N SER A 65 1.47 0.41 -8.72
CA SER A 65 0.42 -0.47 -8.20
C SER A 65 -0.80 0.30 -7.73
N LEU A 66 -0.60 1.38 -6.98
CA LEU A 66 -1.70 2.23 -6.52
C LEU A 66 -2.48 2.83 -7.70
N PHE A 67 -1.77 3.34 -8.72
CA PHE A 67 -2.38 3.94 -9.91
C PHE A 67 -3.10 2.93 -10.82
N ARG A 68 -2.84 1.62 -10.73
CA ARG A 68 -3.71 0.61 -11.36
C ARG A 68 -5.13 0.60 -10.78
N GLY A 69 -5.29 1.11 -9.55
CA GLY A 69 -6.58 1.31 -8.90
C GLY A 69 -7.28 2.61 -9.30
N GLN A 70 -6.67 3.50 -10.09
CA GLN A 70 -7.27 4.78 -10.45
C GLN A 70 -8.53 4.58 -11.30
N TRP A 71 -9.60 5.31 -10.96
CA TRP A 71 -10.86 5.31 -11.69
C TRP A 71 -10.77 6.22 -12.93
N ALA A 72 -11.67 5.99 -13.89
CA ALA A 72 -11.70 6.71 -15.17
C ALA A 72 -11.97 8.21 -15.02
N ASP A 73 -12.62 8.62 -13.94
CA ASP A 73 -12.87 10.01 -13.56
C ASP A 73 -11.65 10.70 -12.90
N GLY A 74 -10.57 9.95 -12.67
CA GLY A 74 -9.33 10.42 -12.07
C GLY A 74 -9.22 10.18 -10.57
N MET A 75 -10.27 9.67 -9.90
CA MET A 75 -10.21 9.35 -8.47
C MET A 75 -9.19 8.23 -8.20
N LEU A 76 -8.29 8.48 -7.25
CA LEU A 76 -7.35 7.47 -6.75
C LEU A 76 -7.90 6.89 -5.44
N PRO A 77 -8.24 5.59 -5.38
CA PRO A 77 -8.95 5.03 -4.24
C PRO A 77 -8.04 4.91 -3.02
N HIS A 78 -8.66 4.94 -1.84
CA HIS A 78 -8.02 4.82 -0.54
C HIS A 78 -7.46 3.42 -0.30
N ILE A 79 -8.10 2.38 -0.84
CA ILE A 79 -7.69 0.98 -0.70
C ILE A 79 -7.68 0.32 -2.08
N VAL A 80 -6.58 -0.37 -2.39
CA VAL A 80 -6.49 -1.37 -3.46
C VAL A 80 -6.39 -2.75 -2.82
N PHE A 81 -7.41 -3.58 -3.01
CA PHE A 81 -7.51 -4.88 -2.36
C PHE A 81 -6.54 -5.89 -2.97
N ASN A 82 -5.83 -6.60 -2.10
CA ASN A 82 -4.97 -7.70 -2.52
C ASN A 82 -5.80 -8.98 -2.74
N ALA A 83 -5.96 -9.37 -4.00
CA ALA A 83 -6.73 -10.54 -4.41
C ALA A 83 -6.13 -11.90 -4.00
N THR A 84 -4.87 -11.94 -3.52
CA THR A 84 -4.26 -13.19 -3.03
C THR A 84 -4.63 -13.52 -1.59
N LEU A 85 -5.31 -12.62 -0.89
CA LEU A 85 -5.68 -12.80 0.51
C LEU A 85 -7.06 -13.42 0.64
N ASP A 86 -7.30 -14.05 1.79
CA ASP A 86 -8.63 -14.52 2.15
C ASP A 86 -9.64 -13.36 2.19
N ARG A 87 -10.84 -13.63 1.68
CA ARG A 87 -12.00 -12.72 1.64
C ARG A 87 -12.42 -12.13 3.00
N HIS A 88 -11.96 -12.68 4.12
CA HIS A 88 -12.22 -12.17 5.46
C HIS A 88 -10.98 -11.64 6.18
N ALA A 89 -9.87 -11.41 5.45
CA ALA A 89 -8.64 -10.87 6.01
C ALA A 89 -8.79 -9.41 6.50
N PHE A 90 -9.82 -8.69 6.04
CA PHE A 90 -10.11 -7.31 6.42
C PHE A 90 -11.61 -7.01 6.27
N PHE A 91 -12.13 -6.12 7.11
CA PHE A 91 -13.49 -5.59 6.98
C PHE A 91 -13.47 -4.06 7.12
N PRO A 92 -14.17 -3.31 6.25
CA PRO A 92 -15.00 -3.77 5.13
C PRO A 92 -14.19 -4.24 3.90
N GLY A 93 -14.47 -5.47 3.44
CA GLY A 93 -13.84 -6.10 2.28
C GLY A 93 -14.44 -5.66 0.93
N PRO A 94 -13.85 -6.09 -0.21
CA PRO A 94 -14.25 -5.66 -1.56
C PRO A 94 -15.71 -5.95 -1.90
N GLU A 95 -16.31 -6.96 -1.28
CA GLU A 95 -17.69 -7.42 -1.46
C GLU A 95 -18.70 -6.41 -0.90
N LEU A 96 -18.30 -5.60 0.10
CA LEU A 96 -19.14 -4.52 0.61
C LEU A 96 -19.03 -3.27 -0.26
N TRP A 97 -17.82 -2.94 -0.73
CA TRP A 97 -17.58 -1.78 -1.57
C TRP A 97 -18.14 -1.95 -2.99
N CYS A 98 -18.11 -3.17 -3.53
CA CYS A 98 -18.67 -3.50 -4.85
C CYS A 98 -18.16 -2.61 -6.00
N SER A 99 -16.89 -2.19 -5.97
CA SER A 99 -16.31 -1.28 -6.99
C SER A 99 -16.44 -1.81 -8.41
N GLU A 100 -16.37 -3.12 -8.62
CA GLU A 100 -16.58 -3.77 -9.92
C GLU A 100 -17.93 -3.45 -10.61
N ARG A 101 -18.93 -3.02 -9.85
CA ARG A 101 -20.27 -2.64 -10.33
C ARG A 101 -20.32 -1.18 -10.78
N GLN A 102 -19.31 -0.39 -10.46
CA GLN A 102 -19.25 1.02 -10.81
C GLN A 102 -18.71 1.18 -12.23
N PRO A 103 -19.32 2.05 -13.07
CA PRO A 103 -18.89 2.24 -14.45
C PRO A 103 -17.44 2.71 -14.59
N ASP A 104 -17.02 3.64 -13.72
CA ASP A 104 -15.72 4.31 -13.78
C ASP A 104 -14.61 3.54 -13.05
N ALA A 105 -14.94 2.49 -12.30
CA ALA A 105 -13.95 1.70 -11.59
C ALA A 105 -13.06 0.88 -12.56
N PRO A 106 -11.77 0.69 -12.22
CA PRO A 106 -10.86 -0.12 -13.03
C PRO A 106 -11.34 -1.58 -13.08
N ARG A 107 -11.22 -2.21 -14.26
CA ARG A 107 -11.58 -3.62 -14.45
C ARG A 107 -10.48 -4.52 -13.91
N GLY A 108 -10.86 -5.55 -13.15
CA GLY A 108 -9.93 -6.54 -12.59
C GLY A 108 -9.12 -6.06 -11.37
N VAL A 109 -9.39 -4.87 -10.86
CA VAL A 109 -8.79 -4.34 -9.63
C VAL A 109 -9.91 -3.92 -8.68
N HIS A 110 -10.03 -4.59 -7.54
CA HIS A 110 -11.03 -4.23 -6.54
C HIS A 110 -10.49 -3.09 -5.67
N THR A 111 -11.29 -2.04 -5.52
CA THR A 111 -10.93 -0.83 -4.77
C THR A 111 -12.03 -0.41 -3.80
N SER A 112 -11.72 0.44 -2.82
CA SER A 112 -12.74 1.05 -1.94
C SER A 112 -13.58 2.13 -2.64
N GLY A 113 -13.04 2.83 -3.64
CA GLY A 113 -13.76 3.91 -4.32
C GLY A 113 -14.02 5.15 -3.46
N LEU A 114 -13.19 5.36 -2.43
CA LEU A 114 -13.14 6.54 -1.57
C LEU A 114 -11.77 7.21 -1.70
#